data_AF-A0A9P6J6H5-F1
#
_entry.id   AF-A0A9P6J6H5-F1
#
_cell.length_a   1.000
_cell.length_b   1.000
_cell.length_c   1.000
_cell.angle_alpha   90.00
_cell.angle_beta   90.00
_cell.angle_gamma   90.00
#
_symmetry.space_group_name_H-M   'P 1'
#
loop_
_entity.id
_entity.type
_entity.pdbx_description
1 polymer ?
#
loop_
_entity_poly.entity_id
_entity_poly.type
_entity_poly.pdbx_seq_one_letter_code
_entity_poly.pdbx_strand_id
1 'polypeptide(L)'
;MAVIFGGFSALQAATAAIAFLGMCNWSYMLTRMFVYVQWLVAFLATARVGVMAYQLESRKELIQAECWGAVNDKGYSPQGTAAAFYCNTPINTFIMFFIIGLVADYVLNLYMYFVVWRYYVRM
;
A
#
# COMPACT_ATOMS: atom_id res chain seq x y z
N MET A 1 -7.70 -3.54 -11.61
CA MET A 1 -6.81 -2.86 -10.63
C MET A 1 -7.15 -3.22 -9.19
N ALA A 2 -8.43 -3.20 -8.78
CA ALA A 2 -8.87 -3.53 -7.41
C ALA A 2 -8.33 -4.87 -6.85
N VAL A 3 -8.20 -5.91 -7.69
CA VAL A 3 -7.67 -7.23 -7.28
C VAL A 3 -6.18 -7.17 -6.90
N ILE A 4 -5.39 -6.32 -7.57
CA ILE A 4 -3.96 -6.14 -7.26
C ILE A 4 -3.81 -5.38 -5.92
N PHE A 5 -4.70 -4.42 -5.65
CA PHE A 5 -4.72 -3.66 -4.39
C PHE A 5 -5.17 -4.52 -3.21
N GLY A 6 -6.31 -5.21 -3.35
CA GLY A 6 -6.87 -6.06 -2.29
C GLY A 6 -6.07 -7.34 -2.05
N GLY A 7 -5.50 -7.92 -3.11
CA GLY A 7 -4.67 -9.10 -3.01
C GLY A 7 -3.37 -8.83 -2.23
N PHE A 8 -2.70 -7.71 -2.52
CA PHE A 8 -1.47 -7.35 -1.82
C PHE A 8 -1.73 -7.02 -0.34
N SER A 9 -2.78 -6.27 -0.01
CA SER A 9 -3.11 -5.96 1.38
C SER A 9 -3.54 -7.20 2.18
N ALA A 10 -4.26 -8.14 1.56
CA ALA A 10 -4.59 -9.42 2.19
C ALA A 10 -3.33 -10.26 2.45
N LEU A 11 -2.37 -10.25 1.52
CA LEU A 11 -1.10 -10.97 1.66
C LEU A 11 -0.22 -10.36 2.76
N GLN A 12 -0.20 -9.03 2.86
CA GLN A 12 0.42 -8.29 3.95
C GLN A 12 -0.23 -8.63 5.32
N ALA A 13 -1.56 -8.68 5.38
CA ALA A 13 -2.27 -9.03 6.62
C ALA A 13 -2.00 -10.50 7.03
N ALA A 14 -1.96 -11.42 6.07
CA ALA A 14 -1.67 -12.83 6.33
C ALA A 14 -0.23 -13.04 6.84
N THR A 15 0.76 -12.36 6.24
CA THR A 15 2.15 -12.41 6.71
C THR A 15 2.30 -11.79 8.10
N ALA A 16 1.55 -10.72 8.40
CA ALA A 16 1.50 -10.15 9.73
C ALA A 16 0.94 -11.12 10.79
N ALA A 17 -0.12 -11.86 10.46
CA ALA A 17 -0.68 -12.87 11.34
C ALA A 17 0.30 -14.02 11.60
N ILE A 18 1.04 -14.47 10.57
CA ILE A 18 2.07 -15.53 10.72
C ILE A 18 3.20 -15.06 11.64
N ALA A 19 3.67 -13.82 11.50
CA ALA A 19 4.69 -13.28 12.38
C ALA A 19 4.22 -13.18 13.84
N PHE A 20 2.98 -12.76 14.06
CA PHE A 20 2.39 -12.68 15.39
C PHE A 20 2.33 -14.07 16.05
N LEU A 21 1.78 -15.07 15.34
CA LEU A 21 1.71 -16.45 15.82
C LEU A 21 3.10 -17.06 16.06
N GLY A 22 4.05 -16.79 15.17
CA GLY A 22 5.44 -17.24 15.32
C GLY A 22 6.10 -16.70 16.58
N MET A 23 5.88 -15.41 16.89
CA MET A 23 6.41 -14.78 18.10
C MET A 23 5.70 -15.25 19.37
N CYS A 24 4.38 -15.46 19.34
CA CYS A 24 3.63 -15.95 20.51
C CYS A 24 4.01 -17.38 20.91
N ASN A 25 4.29 -18.25 19.94
CA ASN A 25 4.58 -19.66 20.18
C ASN A 25 6.09 -19.97 20.27
N TRP A 26 6.97 -18.96 20.19
CA TRP A 26 8.44 -19.12 20.11
C TRP A 26 8.88 -20.20 19.10
N SER A 27 8.15 -20.29 17.99
CA SER A 27 8.32 -21.39 17.03
C SER A 27 9.39 -21.04 16.00
N TYR A 28 10.54 -21.70 16.09
CA TYR A 28 11.68 -21.50 15.18
C TYR A 28 11.34 -21.74 13.69
N MET A 29 10.46 -22.70 13.38
CA MET A 29 10.04 -22.96 12.00
C MET A 29 9.21 -21.80 11.43
N LEU A 30 8.29 -21.23 12.20
CA LEU A 30 7.39 -20.18 11.72
C LEU A 30 8.14 -18.86 11.50
N THR A 31 9.04 -18.49 12.41
CA THR A 31 9.90 -17.30 12.24
C THR A 31 10.84 -17.46 11.05
N ARG A 32 11.40 -18.65 10.80
CA ARG A 32 12.22 -18.91 9.61
C ARG A 32 11.39 -18.79 8.31
N MET A 33 10.19 -19.36 8.27
CA MET A 33 9.30 -19.25 7.11
C MET A 33 8.94 -17.79 6.82
N PHE A 34 8.60 -17.02 7.87
CA PHE A 34 8.28 -15.61 7.74
C PHE A 34 9.41 -14.81 7.11
N VAL A 35 10.66 -14.99 7.56
CA VAL A 35 11.83 -14.26 7.01
C VAL A 35 11.98 -14.49 5.50
N TYR A 36 11.80 -15.73 5.01
CA TYR A 36 11.88 -16.02 3.57
C TYR A 36 10.70 -15.44 2.78
N VAL A 37 9.47 -15.58 3.28
CA VAL A 37 8.27 -15.07 2.60
C VAL A 37 8.31 -13.54 2.55
N GLN A 38 8.72 -12.90 3.65
CA GLN A 38 8.75 -11.45 3.78
C GLN A 38 9.72 -10.79 2.79
N TRP A 39 10.82 -11.45 2.43
CA TRP A 39 11.71 -10.99 1.35
C TRP A 39 10.99 -10.93 -0.01
N LEU A 40 10.22 -11.96 -0.36
CA LEU A 40 9.42 -11.96 -1.60
C LEU A 40 8.34 -10.87 -1.57
N VAL A 41 7.68 -10.68 -0.42
CA VAL A 41 6.68 -9.62 -0.24
C VAL A 41 7.29 -8.24 -0.37
N ALA A 42 8.50 -8.02 0.16
CA ALA A 42 9.21 -6.75 0.04
C ALA A 42 9.54 -6.42 -1.43
N PHE A 43 9.95 -7.39 -2.25
CA PHE A 43 10.17 -7.17 -3.69
C PHE A 43 8.86 -6.87 -4.45
N LEU A 44 7.77 -7.54 -4.11
CA LEU A 44 6.45 -7.26 -4.68
C LEU A 44 5.96 -5.87 -4.27
N ALA A 45 6.25 -5.43 -3.04
CA ALA A 45 5.92 -4.11 -2.53
C ALA A 45 6.59 -3.01 -3.33
N THR A 46 7.90 -3.12 -3.61
CA THR A 46 8.63 -2.14 -4.43
C THR A 46 8.10 -2.09 -5.87
N ALA A 47 7.83 -3.24 -6.47
CA ALA A 47 7.21 -3.30 -7.80
C ALA A 47 5.84 -2.58 -7.82
N ARG A 48 5.02 -2.77 -6.78
CA ARG A 48 3.72 -2.10 -6.62
C ARG A 48 3.87 -0.58 -6.60
N VAL A 49 4.80 -0.03 -5.80
CA VAL A 49 5.03 1.42 -5.71
C VAL A 49 5.46 1.97 -7.08
N GLY A 50 6.38 1.30 -7.77
CA GLY A 50 6.85 1.71 -9.09
C GLY A 50 5.74 1.73 -10.15
N VAL A 51 4.94 0.67 -10.24
CA VAL A 51 3.83 0.59 -11.20
C VAL A 51 2.77 1.66 -10.91
N MET A 52 2.49 1.94 -9.63
CA MET A 52 1.52 2.97 -9.26
C MET A 52 2.00 4.38 -9.56
N ALA A 53 3.27 4.68 -9.29
CA ALA A 53 3.85 5.96 -9.67
C ALA A 53 3.72 6.18 -11.18
N TYR A 54 4.11 5.19 -11.99
CA TYR A 54 4.01 5.26 -13.45
C TYR A 54 2.57 5.45 -13.97
N GLN A 55 1.60 4.71 -13.41
CA GLN A 55 0.20 4.81 -13.81
C GLN A 55 -0.44 6.15 -13.43
N LEU A 56 -0.10 6.68 -12.25
CA LEU A 56 -0.53 8.02 -11.84
C LEU A 56 0.04 9.07 -12.78
N GLU A 57 1.29 8.90 -13.24
CA GLU A 57 1.90 9.86 -14.14
C GLU A 57 1.32 9.86 -15.54
N SER A 58 1.02 8.68 -16.08
CA SER A 58 0.49 8.56 -17.45
C SER A 58 -0.99 8.94 -17.57
N ARG A 59 -1.73 9.07 -16.46
CA ARG A 59 -3.18 9.35 -16.45
C ARG A 59 -3.57 10.66 -15.75
N LYS A 60 -2.61 11.55 -15.45
CA LYS A 60 -2.88 12.82 -14.75
C LYS A 60 -3.99 13.64 -15.43
N GLU A 61 -4.00 13.70 -16.77
CA GLU A 61 -4.96 14.49 -17.55
C GLU A 61 -6.38 13.94 -17.52
N LEU A 62 -6.55 12.61 -17.54
CA LEU A 62 -7.87 11.96 -17.49
C LEU A 62 -8.54 12.15 -16.11
N ILE A 63 -7.76 12.14 -15.03
CA ILE A 63 -8.29 12.34 -13.67
C ILE A 63 -8.73 13.79 -13.46
N GLN A 64 -7.96 14.75 -14.00
CA GLN A 64 -8.36 16.17 -13.99
C GLN A 64 -9.63 16.39 -14.82
N ALA A 65 -9.76 15.73 -15.98
CA ALA A 65 -10.94 15.83 -16.82
C ALA A 65 -12.20 15.26 -16.13
N GLU A 66 -12.12 14.15 -15.39
CA GLU A 66 -13.28 13.59 -14.69
C GLU A 66 -13.73 14.44 -13.50
N CYS A 67 -12.82 15.07 -12.75
CA CYS A 67 -13.19 15.92 -11.61
C CYS A 67 -13.93 17.20 -12.01
N TRP A 68 -13.64 17.75 -13.19
CA TRP A 68 -14.27 18.98 -13.68
C TRP A 68 -15.37 18.74 -14.74
N GLY A 69 -15.34 17.59 -15.43
CA GLY A 69 -16.34 17.19 -16.43
C GLY A 69 -17.53 16.42 -15.86
N ALA A 70 -17.31 15.45 -14.96
CA ALA A 70 -18.38 14.60 -14.45
C ALA A 70 -19.24 15.26 -13.35
N VAL A 71 -18.69 16.27 -12.65
CA VAL A 71 -19.40 17.04 -11.61
C VAL A 71 -20.44 17.99 -12.24
N ASN A 72 -20.17 18.48 -13.45
CA ASN A 72 -21.08 19.40 -14.16
C ASN A 72 -22.19 18.68 -14.94
N ASP A 73 -21.92 17.52 -15.55
CA ASP A 73 -22.91 16.82 -16.40
C ASP A 73 -23.93 15.97 -15.62
N LYS A 74 -23.67 15.61 -14.35
CA LYS A 74 -24.56 14.76 -13.55
C LYS A 74 -25.26 15.46 -12.40
N GLY A 75 -25.06 16.78 -12.22
CA GLY A 75 -25.70 17.55 -11.14
C GLY A 75 -25.36 17.07 -9.72
N TYR A 76 -24.32 16.24 -9.57
CA TYR A 76 -23.91 15.71 -8.28
C TYR A 76 -23.04 16.75 -7.57
N SER A 77 -23.63 17.48 -6.62
CA SER A 77 -22.83 18.27 -5.67
C SER A 77 -21.93 17.30 -4.88
N PRO A 78 -20.64 17.61 -4.68
CA PRO A 78 -19.74 16.73 -3.94
C PRO A 78 -20.03 16.83 -2.44
N GLN A 79 -21.12 16.20 -1.99
CA GLN A 79 -21.50 16.12 -0.57
C GLN A 79 -20.92 14.89 0.14
N GLY A 80 -20.00 14.18 -0.51
CA GLY A 80 -19.14 13.17 0.14
C GLY A 80 -17.77 13.76 0.43
N THR A 81 -17.37 13.79 1.70
CA THR A 81 -16.09 14.34 2.19
C THR A 81 -14.86 13.86 1.42
N ALA A 82 -14.89 12.65 0.86
CA ALA A 82 -13.83 12.10 0.04
C ALA A 82 -13.79 12.71 -1.38
N ALA A 83 -14.92 12.77 -2.09
CA ALA A 83 -14.99 13.28 -3.48
C ALA A 83 -14.67 14.77 -3.57
N ALA A 84 -15.12 15.58 -2.59
CA ALA A 84 -14.79 16.99 -2.50
C ALA A 84 -13.28 17.23 -2.28
N PHE A 85 -12.63 16.38 -1.47
CA PHE A 85 -11.18 16.45 -1.24
C PHE A 85 -10.39 16.12 -2.52
N TYR A 86 -10.83 15.13 -3.30
CA TYR A 86 -10.15 14.76 -4.55
C TYR A 86 -10.24 15.84 -5.64
N CYS A 87 -11.36 16.57 -5.75
CA CYS A 87 -11.52 17.60 -6.78
C CYS A 87 -11.01 18.99 -6.38
N ASN A 88 -10.96 19.32 -5.08
CA ASN A 88 -10.42 20.62 -4.62
C ASN A 88 -8.90 20.62 -4.43
N THR A 89 -8.25 19.44 -4.33
CA THR A 89 -6.81 19.36 -4.13
C THR A 89 -6.09 19.30 -5.48
N PRO A 90 -5.02 20.09 -5.71
CA PRO A 90 -4.25 19.98 -6.95
C PRO A 90 -3.71 18.56 -7.15
N ILE A 91 -3.93 18.02 -8.36
CA ILE A 91 -3.63 16.62 -8.72
C ILE A 91 -2.20 16.22 -8.33
N ASN A 92 -1.25 17.16 -8.46
CA ASN A 92 0.16 16.92 -8.21
C ASN A 92 0.45 16.70 -6.71
N THR A 93 -0.23 17.47 -5.84
CA THR A 93 -0.13 17.32 -4.39
C THR A 93 -0.79 16.01 -3.93
N PHE A 94 -1.91 15.63 -4.54
CA PHE A 94 -2.56 14.35 -4.26
C PHE A 94 -1.67 13.15 -4.62
N ILE A 95 -1.08 13.16 -5.82
CA ILE A 95 -0.13 12.13 -6.27
C ILE A 95 1.04 12.01 -5.30
N MET A 96 1.58 13.14 -4.84
CA MET A 96 2.68 13.17 -3.88
C MET A 96 2.31 12.53 -2.54
N PHE A 97 1.17 12.88 -1.95
CA PHE A 97 0.70 12.27 -0.69
C PHE A 97 0.49 10.76 -0.83
N PHE A 98 -0.07 10.32 -1.95
CA PHE A 98 -0.30 8.90 -2.21
C PHE A 98 1.01 8.11 -2.31
N ILE A 99 2.01 8.65 -3.02
CA ILE A 99 3.34 8.02 -3.13
C ILE A 99 4.03 8.00 -1.77
N ILE A 100 3.98 9.08 -0.99
CA ILE A 100 4.56 9.14 0.35
C ILE A 100 3.93 8.08 1.26
N GLY A 101 2.60 7.92 1.22
CA GLY A 101 1.90 6.89 1.98
C GLY A 101 2.33 5.47 1.61
N LEU A 102 2.50 5.19 0.31
CA LEU A 102 3.02 3.91 -0.18
C LEU A 102 4.46 3.63 0.28
N VAL A 103 5.31 4.66 0.28
CA VAL A 103 6.69 4.54 0.77
C VAL A 103 6.71 4.31 2.28
N ALA A 104 5.86 5.01 3.04
CA ALA A 104 5.73 4.80 4.48
C ALA A 104 5.27 3.37 4.83
N ASP A 105 4.30 2.83 4.08
CA ASP A 105 3.86 1.42 4.21
C ASP A 105 5.01 0.44 3.94
N TYR A 106 5.81 0.70 2.90
CA TYR A 106 7.00 -0.10 2.60
C TYR A 106 8.04 -0.08 3.73
N VAL A 107 8.31 1.10 4.31
CA VAL A 107 9.23 1.24 5.44
C VAL A 107 8.72 0.49 6.68
N LEU A 108 7.42 0.58 6.97
CA LEU A 108 6.80 -0.19 8.06
C LEU A 108 6.94 -1.70 7.85
N ASN A 109 6.82 -2.16 6.60
CA ASN A 109 6.99 -3.56 6.22
C ASN A 109 8.42 -4.06 6.44
N LEU A 110 9.42 -3.23 6.09
CA LEU A 110 10.84 -3.50 6.37
C LEU A 110 11.15 -3.47 7.86
N TYR A 111 10.54 -2.55 8.62
CA TYR A 111 10.69 -2.50 10.06
C TYR A 111 10.17 -3.78 10.72
N MET A 112 9.00 -4.26 10.29
CA MET A 112 8.45 -5.53 10.76
C MET A 112 9.39 -6.70 10.46
N TYR A 113 9.95 -6.77 9.24
CA TYR A 113 10.96 -7.76 8.89
C TYR A 113 12.17 -7.71 9.84
N PHE A 114 12.71 -6.51 10.08
CA PHE A 114 13.88 -6.31 10.94
C PHE A 114 13.64 -6.77 12.38
N VAL A 115 12.46 -6.48 12.94
CA VAL A 115 12.09 -6.90 14.29
C VAL A 115 12.04 -8.43 14.39
N VAL A 116 11.36 -9.11 13.47
CA VAL A 116 11.24 -10.57 13.51
C VAL A 116 12.59 -11.25 13.25
N TRP A 117 13.37 -10.74 12.29
CA TRP A 117 14.72 -11.24 12.02
C TRP A 117 15.65 -11.11 13.24
N ARG A 118 15.59 -9.99 13.96
CA ARG A 118 16.37 -9.79 15.19
C ARG A 118 16.04 -10.84 16.25
N TYR A 119 14.77 -11.19 16.43
CA TYR A 119 14.38 -12.21 17.40
C TYR A 119 14.71 -13.62 16.90
N TYR A 120 14.61 -13.88 15.59
CA TYR A 120 15.02 -15.14 14.98
C TYR A 120 16.50 -15.48 15.25
N VAL A 121 17.42 -14.51 15.19
CA VAL A 121 18.85 -14.74 15.49
C VAL A 121 19.10 -15.12 16.96
N ARG A 122 18.15 -14.84 17.85
CA ARG A 122 18.27 -15.07 19.31
C ARG A 122 17.47 -16.28 19.82
N MET A 123 16.67 -16.91 18.97
CA MET A 123 15.93 -18.14 19.25
C MET A 123 16.75 -19.35 18.81
#